data_AF-A0AA50YGE4-F1
#
_entry.id   AF-A0AA50YGE4-F1
#
_cell.length_a   1.000
_cell.length_b   1.000
_cell.length_c   1.000
_cell.angle_alpha   90.00
_cell.angle_beta   90.00
_cell.angle_gamma   90.00
#
_symmetry.space_group_name_H-M   'P 1'
#
loop_
_entity.id
_entity.type
_entity.pdbx_description
1 polymer ?
#
loop_
_entity_poly.entity_id
_entity_poly.type
_entity_poly.pdbx_seq_one_letter_code
_entity_poly.pdbx_strand_id
1 'polypeptide(L)' 'RLLQEVEKLKKQMSANSTRLPLNIECFMEERDVSGEMQRSHMEQLCADTFNRVERTLRALLHNA' A
#
# COMPACT_ATOMS: atom_id res chain seq x y z
N ARG A 1 -9.54 11.04 5.71
CA ARG A 1 -9.92 9.75 6.34
C ARG A 1 -9.28 8.57 5.60
N LEU A 2 -9.69 8.25 4.36
CA LEU A 2 -9.11 7.12 3.61
C LEU A 2 -7.57 7.14 3.50
N LEU A 3 -6.96 8.24 3.06
CA LEU A 3 -5.50 8.33 2.96
C LEU A 3 -4.76 8.08 4.28
N GLN A 4 -5.32 8.52 5.40
CA GLN A 4 -4.71 8.32 6.72
C GLN A 4 -4.79 6.86 7.15
N GLU A 5 -5.93 6.20 6.94
CA GLU A 5 -6.09 4.78 7.26
C GLU A 5 -5.27 3.89 6.32
N VAL A 6 -5.16 4.26 5.03
CA VAL A 6 -4.25 3.58 4.08
C VAL A 6 -2.79 3.75 4.49
N GLU A 7 -2.37 4.93 4.97
CA GLU A 7 -0.99 5.14 5.45
C GLU A 7 -0.67 4.28 6.68
N LYS A 8 -1.60 4.17 7.63
CA LYS A 8 -1.47 3.27 8.79
C LYS A 8 -1.38 1.81 8.33
N LEU A 9 -2.28 1.41 7.44
CA LEU A 9 -2.34 0.07 6.89
C LEU A 9 -1.05 -0.29 6.15
N LYS A 10 -0.48 0.64 5.36
CA LYS A 10 0.81 0.48 4.68
C LYS A 10 1.94 0.20 5.68
N LYS A 11 2.03 0.99 6.75
CA LYS A 11 3.05 0.79 7.81
C LYS A 11 2.88 -0.56 8.50
N GLN A 12 1.66 -0.94 8.84
CA GLN A 12 1.38 -2.25 9.44
C GLN A 12 1.73 -3.39 8.47
N MET A 13 1.42 -3.24 7.18
CA MET A 13 1.81 -4.19 6.13
C MET A 13 3.32 -4.25 5.92
N SER A 14 4.11 -3.21 6.23
CA SER A 14 5.57 -3.30 6.20
C SER A 14 6.14 -4.17 7.32
N ALA A 15 5.51 -4.16 8.50
CA ALA A 15 5.91 -4.99 9.64
C ALA A 15 5.30 -6.40 9.61
N ASN A 16 4.10 -6.56 9.03
CA ASN A 16 3.33 -7.80 9.07
C ASN A 16 2.91 -8.25 7.66
N SER A 17 3.01 -9.54 7.36
CA SER A 17 2.62 -10.10 6.06
C SER A 17 1.21 -10.73 6.06
N THR A 18 0.51 -10.67 7.20
CA THR A 18 -0.85 -11.16 7.34
C THR A 18 -1.85 -10.24 6.62
N ARG A 19 -3.05 -10.76 6.41
CA ARG A 19 -4.20 -9.96 5.96
C ARG A 19 -4.57 -8.99 7.07
N LEU A 20 -4.70 -7.71 6.74
CA LEU A 20 -4.97 -6.63 7.69
C LEU A 20 -6.30 -5.94 7.37
N PRO A 21 -7.11 -5.61 8.39
CA PRO A 21 -8.38 -4.93 8.21
C PRO A 21 -8.19 -3.44 7.88
N LEU A 22 -9.10 -2.89 7.08
CA LEU A 22 -9.26 -1.46 6.80
C LEU A 22 -10.69 -1.06 7.17
N ASN A 23 -10.87 -0.48 8.35
CA ASN A 23 -12.17 -0.05 8.84
C ASN A 23 -12.19 1.47 8.98
N ILE A 24 -13.20 2.11 8.41
CA ILE A 24 -13.38 3.57 8.43
C ILE A 24 -14.81 3.88 8.80
N GLU A 25 -15.00 4.49 9.97
CA GLU A 25 -16.31 4.91 10.45
C GLU A 25 -16.76 6.23 9.79
N CYS A 26 -18.05 6.30 9.47
CA CYS A 26 -18.71 7.46 8.86
C CYS A 26 -17.90 8.03 7.67
N PHE A 27 -17.52 7.18 6.71
CA PHE A 27 -16.63 7.57 5.62
C PHE A 27 -17.34 8.46 4.59
N MET A 28 -18.53 8.07 4.13
CA MET A 28 -19.39 8.84 3.23
C MET A 28 -20.85 8.63 3.61
N GLU A 29 -21.64 9.70 3.66
CA GLU A 29 -23.09 9.62 3.98
C GLU A 29 -23.37 8.90 5.32
N GLU A 30 -22.51 9.09 6.33
CA GLU A 30 -22.60 8.40 7.62
C GLU A 30 -22.50 6.86 7.53
N ARG A 31 -21.97 6.35 6.41
CA ARG A 31 -21.78 4.91 6.19
C ARG A 31 -20.38 4.50 6.60
N ASP A 32 -20.34 3.42 7.36
CA ASP A 32 -19.10 2.73 7.69
C ASP A 32 -18.62 1.92 6.48
N VAL A 33 -17.30 1.90 6.29
CA VAL A 33 -16.64 1.07 5.29
C VAL A 33 -15.71 0.12 6.00
N SER A 34 -15.88 -1.17 5.73
CA SER A 34 -14.96 -2.22 6.14
C SER A 34 -14.37 -2.90 4.92
N GLY A 35 -13.13 -3.33 5.07
CA GLY A 35 -12.39 -4.01 4.03
C GLY A 35 -11.16 -4.67 4.61
N GLU A 36 -10.39 -5.30 3.74
CA GLU A 36 -9.17 -6.00 4.10
C GLU A 36 -8.15 -5.87 2.98
N MET A 37 -6.88 -5.92 3.33
CA MET A 37 -5.78 -5.85 2.40
C MET A 37 -4.70 -6.86 2.79
N GLN A 38 -4.02 -7.41 1.81
CA GLN A 38 -2.84 -8.23 2.01
C GLN A 38 -1.64 -7.59 1.32
N ARG A 39 -0.45 -7.79 1.87
CA ARG A 39 0.81 -7.24 1.32
C ARG A 39 0.96 -7.56 -0.18
N SER A 40 0.75 -8.81 -0.58
CA SER A 40 0.84 -9.24 -1.99
C SER A 40 -0.08 -8.45 -2.92
N HIS A 41 -1.29 -8.14 -2.48
CA HIS A 41 -2.24 -7.34 -3.26
C HIS A 41 -1.78 -5.88 -3.38
N MET A 42 -1.28 -5.29 -2.28
CA MET A 42 -0.72 -3.94 -2.32
C MET A 42 0.51 -3.87 -3.24
N GLU A 43 1.37 -4.89 -3.21
CA GLU A 43 2.55 -4.99 -4.08
C GLU A 43 2.16 -5.08 -5.57
N GLN A 44 1.09 -5.81 -5.89
CA GLN A 44 0.53 -5.84 -7.25
C GLN A 44 0.02 -4.48 -7.71
N LEU A 45 -0.70 -3.75 -6.85
CA LEU A 45 -1.15 -2.38 -7.15
C LEU A 45 0.03 -1.42 -7.38
N CYS A 46 1.12 -1.61 -6.64
CA CYS A 46 2.32 -0.79 -6.71
C CYS A 46 3.36 -1.27 -7.74
N ALA A 47 3.06 -2.31 -8.52
CA ALA A 47 4.04 -3.00 -9.37
C ALA A 47 4.75 -2.04 -10.36
N ASP A 48 4.02 -1.16 -11.03
CA ASP A 48 4.61 -0.18 -11.94
C ASP A 48 5.56 0.78 -11.22
N THR A 49 5.21 1.21 -10.01
CA THR A 49 6.05 2.11 -9.22
C THR A 49 7.35 1.41 -8.81
N PHE A 50 7.28 0.15 -8.37
CA PHE A 50 8.48 -0.62 -8.03
C PHE A 50 9.36 -0.89 -9.26
N ASN A 51 8.77 -1.19 -10.42
CA ASN A 51 9.51 -1.36 -11.67
C ASN A 51 10.28 -0.08 -12.05
N ARG A 52 9.68 1.10 -11.88
CA ARG A 52 10.36 2.39 -12.14
C ARG A 52 11.53 2.63 -11.19
N VAL A 53 11.36 2.28 -9.91
CA VAL A 53 12.46 2.36 -8.92
C VAL A 53 13.59 1.42 -9.33
N GLU A 54 13.29 0.17 -9.65
CA GLU A 54 14.28 -0.82 -10.08
C GLU A 54 15.06 -0.36 -11.32
N ARG A 55 14.36 0.12 -12.35
CA ARG A 55 15.00 0.65 -13.58
C ARG A 55 15.97 1.78 -13.27
N THR A 56 15.58 2.70 -12.38
CA THR A 56 16.44 3.83 -11.97
C THR A 56 17.71 3.32 -11.28
N LEU A 57 17.57 2.39 -10.35
CA LEU A 57 18.71 1.80 -9.64
C LEU A 57 19.66 1.04 -10.58
N ARG A 58 19.12 0.30 -11.56
CA ARG A 58 19.93 -0.39 -12.59
C ARG A 58 20.69 0.58 -13.48
N ALA A 59 20.06 1.69 -13.89
CA ALA A 59 20.71 2.72 -14.70
C ALA A 59 21.90 3.34 -13.95
N LEU A 60 21.76 3.58 -12.64
CA LEU A 60 22.85 4.11 -11.82
C LEU A 60 24.05 3.15 -11.73
N LEU A 61 23.81 1.84 -11.63
CA LEU A 61 24.88 0.84 -11.60
C LEU A 61 25.65 0.74 -12.91
N HIS A 62 24.99 0.94 -14.05
CA HIS A 62 25.63 0.89 -15.37
C HIS A 62 26.37 2.21 -15.72
N ASN A 63 25.93 3.32 -15.15
CA ASN A 63 26.51 4.65 -15.38
C ASN A 63 27.58 5.04 -14.35
N ALA A 64 28.01 4.09 -13.49
CA ALA A 64 29.13 4.24 -12.55
C ALA A 64 30.41 3.66 -13.16
#